data_AF-A0A6B2EI66-F1
#
_entry.id   AF-A0A6B2EI66-F1
#
_cell.length_a   1.000
_cell.length_b   1.000
_cell.length_c   1.000
_cell.angle_alpha   90.00
_cell.angle_beta   90.00
_cell.angle_gamma   90.00
#
_symmetry.space_group_name_H-M   'P 1'
#
loop_
_entity.id
_entity.type
_entity.pdbx_description
1 polymer ?
#
loop_
_entity_poly.entity_id
_entity_poly.type
_entity_poly.pdbx_seq_one_letter_code
_entity_poly.pdbx_strand_id
1 'polypeptide(L)'
;MFSKIFSLAILALALSIVSSETCSNPQVKGASSYTTTDATIVSQIAFITEFSLECSNPGAEKVSLFAEVDGRITPVAVIGDTKYQVSWNEEVKKARSGDYNVRLYDEEGYGAVRKAQRSGEENNVKPLATVVVRHSGSYTGPWFNSEILASGLIAVVAYFAFATRSKILS
;
A
#
# COMPACT_ATOMS: atom_id res chain seq x y z
N MET A 1 -8.79 -55.09 18.87
CA MET A 1 -9.01 -54.46 17.55
C MET A 1 -10.03 -53.32 17.60
N PHE A 2 -11.18 -53.48 18.28
CA PHE A 2 -12.22 -52.44 18.40
C PHE A 2 -11.74 -51.07 18.93
N SER A 3 -10.89 -51.05 19.96
CA SER A 3 -10.36 -49.79 20.54
C SER A 3 -9.50 -48.99 19.55
N LYS A 4 -8.75 -49.63 18.66
CA LYS A 4 -7.94 -48.94 17.63
C LYS A 4 -8.81 -48.33 16.52
N ILE A 5 -9.91 -48.99 16.18
CA ILE A 5 -10.89 -48.49 15.19
C ILE A 5 -11.66 -47.30 15.76
N PHE A 6 -12.01 -47.35 17.05
CA PHE A 6 -12.68 -46.26 17.74
C PHE A 6 -11.78 -45.01 17.87
N SER A 7 -10.48 -45.18 18.19
CA SER A 7 -9.52 -44.07 18.20
C SER A 7 -9.28 -43.46 16.81
N LEU A 8 -9.25 -44.28 15.74
CA LEU A 8 -9.13 -43.76 14.37
C LEU A 8 -10.37 -42.94 13.96
N ALA A 9 -11.57 -43.39 14.35
CA ALA A 9 -12.82 -42.70 14.06
C ALA A 9 -12.92 -41.34 14.77
N ILE A 10 -12.47 -41.26 16.04
CA ILE A 10 -12.45 -40.01 16.79
C ILE A 10 -11.44 -39.01 16.19
N LEU A 11 -10.28 -39.50 15.75
CA LEU A 11 -9.27 -38.66 15.10
C LEU A 11 -9.75 -38.11 13.75
N ALA A 12 -10.47 -38.93 12.97
CA ALA A 12 -11.07 -38.50 11.71
C ALA A 12 -12.19 -37.45 11.92
N LEU A 13 -13.01 -37.60 12.98
CA LEU A 13 -14.04 -36.61 13.32
C LEU A 13 -13.45 -35.28 13.80
N ALA A 14 -12.32 -35.31 14.51
CA ALA A 14 -11.64 -34.10 15.00
C ALA A 14 -11.03 -33.27 13.86
N LEU A 15 -10.58 -33.93 12.77
CA LEU A 15 -10.02 -33.25 11.59
C LEU A 15 -11.07 -32.52 10.74
N SER A 16 -12.33 -32.94 10.79
CA SER A 16 -13.42 -32.30 10.02
C SER A 16 -13.95 -30.98 10.60
N ILE A 17 -13.53 -30.58 11.81
CA ILE A 17 -14.06 -29.37 12.49
C ILE A 17 -13.22 -28.12 12.17
N VAL A 18 -12.07 -28.26 11.50
CA VAL A 18 -11.29 -27.10 11.04
C VAL A 18 -11.92 -26.56 9.74
N SER A 19 -13.08 -25.94 9.88
CA SER A 19 -13.66 -25.12 8.83
C SER A 19 -12.96 -23.77 8.89
N SER A 20 -12.09 -23.47 7.93
CA SER A 20 -11.61 -22.10 7.73
C SER A 20 -12.82 -21.24 7.35
N GLU A 21 -13.14 -20.25 8.18
CA GLU A 21 -14.22 -19.31 7.90
C GLU A 21 -13.84 -18.45 6.68
N THR A 22 -14.37 -18.82 5.51
CA THR A 22 -14.23 -18.04 4.29
C THR A 22 -15.31 -16.95 4.26
N CYS A 23 -14.91 -15.72 3.92
CA CYS A 23 -15.86 -14.61 3.79
C CYS A 23 -16.67 -14.77 2.50
N SER A 24 -17.96 -15.10 2.63
CA SER A 24 -18.88 -15.17 1.50
C SER A 24 -19.41 -13.77 1.14
N ASN A 25 -19.27 -13.41 -0.13
CA ASN A 25 -19.69 -12.12 -0.72
C ASN A 25 -19.12 -10.88 0.01
N PRO A 26 -17.79 -10.66 -0.05
CA PRO A 26 -17.14 -9.51 0.60
C PRO A 26 -17.59 -8.18 -0.02
N GLN A 27 -18.12 -7.29 0.82
CA GLN A 27 -18.49 -5.92 0.45
C GLN A 27 -17.58 -4.93 1.18
N VAL A 28 -16.86 -4.09 0.42
CA VAL A 28 -16.01 -3.05 1.00
C VAL A 28 -16.86 -1.81 1.30
N LYS A 29 -16.79 -1.33 2.54
CA LYS A 29 -17.47 -0.12 3.02
C LYS A 29 -16.47 0.90 3.57
N GLY A 30 -16.79 2.18 3.42
CA GLY A 30 -16.07 3.27 4.08
C GLY A 30 -14.59 3.37 3.71
N ALA A 31 -14.22 3.06 2.46
CA ALA A 31 -12.84 3.16 2.01
C ALA A 31 -12.37 4.62 2.08
N SER A 32 -11.36 4.87 2.90
CA SER A 32 -10.62 6.12 2.95
C SER A 32 -9.17 5.86 2.57
N SER A 33 -8.55 6.83 1.91
CA SER A 33 -7.18 6.70 1.43
C SER A 33 -6.40 7.96 1.69
N TYR A 34 -5.17 7.80 2.15
CA TYR A 34 -4.22 8.85 2.44
C TYR A 34 -2.93 8.56 1.69
N THR A 35 -2.39 9.56 1.01
CA THR A 35 -1.11 9.47 0.31
C THR A 35 -0.27 10.70 0.60
N THR A 36 1.03 10.53 0.78
CA THR A 36 1.94 11.67 0.99
C THR A 36 2.00 12.56 -0.26
N THR A 37 1.62 13.82 -0.13
CA THR A 37 1.62 14.80 -1.25
C THR A 37 2.87 15.68 -1.30
N ASP A 38 3.65 15.77 -0.23
CA ASP A 38 4.89 16.55 -0.19
C ASP A 38 6.09 15.59 -0.17
N ALA A 39 6.88 15.62 -1.24
CA ALA A 39 8.08 14.81 -1.44
C ALA A 39 9.38 15.59 -1.23
N THR A 40 9.33 16.81 -0.69
CA THR A 40 10.52 17.67 -0.54
C THR A 40 11.51 17.15 0.51
N ILE A 41 11.01 16.51 1.57
CA ILE A 41 11.81 15.98 2.69
C ILE A 41 11.81 14.46 2.79
N VAL A 42 10.90 13.77 2.08
CA VAL A 42 10.77 12.31 2.14
C VAL A 42 11.39 11.65 0.91
N SER A 43 12.04 10.50 1.10
CA SER A 43 12.56 9.67 0.01
C SER A 43 11.54 8.67 -0.53
N GLN A 44 10.45 8.44 0.23
CA GLN A 44 9.40 7.48 -0.08
C GLN A 44 8.02 8.11 0.17
N ILE A 45 7.08 7.82 -0.72
CA ILE A 45 5.67 8.18 -0.61
C ILE A 45 4.95 7.04 0.10
N ALA A 46 4.32 7.37 1.23
CA ALA A 46 3.48 6.43 1.94
C ALA A 46 2.06 6.46 1.37
N PHE A 47 1.52 5.27 1.15
CA PHE A 47 0.13 5.04 0.76
C PHE A 47 -0.53 4.27 1.89
N ILE A 48 -1.69 4.76 2.33
CA ILE A 48 -2.47 4.15 3.39
C ILE A 48 -3.92 4.12 2.92
N THR A 49 -4.58 2.99 3.07
CA THR A 49 -6.02 2.92 2.89
C THR A 49 -6.66 2.14 4.01
N GLU A 50 -7.76 2.68 4.52
CA GLU A 50 -8.58 2.08 5.56
C GLU A 50 -9.94 1.76 4.99
N PHE A 51 -10.46 0.58 5.30
CA PHE A 51 -11.78 0.15 4.85
C PHE A 51 -12.38 -0.83 5.84
N SER A 52 -13.69 -1.00 5.79
CA SER A 52 -14.40 -2.05 6.50
C SER A 52 -14.88 -3.11 5.53
N LEU A 53 -14.91 -4.36 5.98
CA LEU A 53 -15.42 -5.49 5.20
C LEU A 53 -16.69 -6.03 5.84
N GLU A 54 -17.75 -6.09 5.04
CA GLU A 54 -19.00 -6.76 5.39
C GLU A 54 -19.05 -8.11 4.65
N CYS A 55 -19.16 -9.19 5.42
CA CYS A 55 -19.34 -10.55 4.92
C CYS A 55 -20.77 -11.01 5.19
N SER A 56 -21.35 -11.83 4.30
CA SER A 56 -22.71 -12.36 4.51
C SER A 56 -22.78 -13.44 5.60
N ASN A 57 -21.64 -13.99 6.01
CA ASN A 57 -21.55 -15.01 7.06
C ASN A 57 -21.34 -14.36 8.44
N PRO A 58 -22.18 -14.66 9.44
CA PRO A 58 -21.96 -14.21 10.82
C PRO A 58 -20.74 -14.94 11.41
N GLY A 59 -19.70 -14.20 11.81
CA GLY A 59 -18.47 -14.74 12.41
C GLY A 59 -17.17 -14.36 11.68
N ALA A 60 -17.24 -14.07 10.39
CA ALA A 60 -16.08 -13.77 9.54
C ALA A 60 -15.50 -12.35 9.71
N GLU A 61 -15.74 -11.68 10.83
CA GLU A 61 -15.34 -10.28 11.06
C GLU A 61 -13.82 -10.13 11.27
N LYS A 62 -13.10 -11.23 11.56
CA LYS A 62 -11.66 -11.25 11.85
C LYS A 62 -10.87 -12.17 10.92
N VAL A 63 -11.18 -12.13 9.63
CA VAL A 63 -10.42 -12.90 8.63
C VAL A 63 -9.07 -12.19 8.36
N SER A 64 -7.99 -12.96 8.32
CA SER A 64 -6.69 -12.45 7.90
C SER A 64 -6.67 -12.23 6.40
N LEU A 65 -6.34 -11.01 5.98
CA LEU A 65 -6.36 -10.62 4.58
C LEU A 65 -4.96 -10.22 4.11
N PHE A 66 -4.74 -10.38 2.81
CA PHE A 66 -3.53 -10.00 2.11
C PHE A 66 -3.88 -9.10 0.94
N ALA A 67 -3.10 -8.05 0.73
CA ALA A 67 -3.29 -7.12 -0.37
C ALA A 67 -2.18 -7.29 -1.41
N GLU A 68 -2.51 -7.22 -2.69
CA GLU A 68 -1.55 -7.11 -3.79
C GLU A 68 -1.69 -5.74 -4.44
N VAL A 69 -0.58 -5.01 -4.52
CA VAL A 69 -0.48 -3.71 -5.19
C VAL A 69 0.69 -3.78 -6.16
N ASP A 70 0.43 -3.53 -7.46
CA ASP A 70 1.44 -3.57 -8.53
C ASP A 70 2.35 -4.83 -8.48
N GLY A 71 1.75 -5.99 -8.19
CA GLY A 71 2.45 -7.28 -8.12
C GLY A 71 3.18 -7.55 -6.79
N ARG A 72 3.18 -6.61 -5.84
CA ARG A 72 3.74 -6.80 -4.50
C ARG A 72 2.66 -7.15 -3.50
N ILE A 73 2.89 -8.24 -2.76
CA ILE A 73 1.97 -8.65 -1.70
C ILE A 73 2.37 -7.99 -0.39
N THR A 74 1.39 -7.41 0.30
CA THR A 74 1.50 -6.69 1.57
C THR A 74 0.44 -7.24 2.54
N PRO A 75 0.76 -7.46 3.82
CA PRO A 75 -0.23 -7.88 4.80
C PRO A 75 -1.26 -6.77 5.05
N VAL A 76 -2.51 -7.15 5.32
CA VAL A 76 -3.56 -6.23 5.77
C VAL A 76 -3.60 -6.26 7.30
N ALA A 77 -3.51 -5.09 7.94
CA ALA A 77 -3.64 -4.96 9.38
C ALA A 77 -5.11 -4.78 9.78
N VAL A 78 -5.51 -5.33 10.92
CA VAL A 78 -6.84 -5.10 11.53
C VAL A 78 -6.72 -3.96 12.54
N ILE A 79 -7.52 -2.91 12.37
CA ILE A 79 -7.55 -1.71 13.23
C ILE A 79 -8.92 -1.63 13.92
N GLY A 80 -8.99 -2.05 15.18
CA GLY A 80 -10.24 -2.13 15.92
C GLY A 80 -11.04 -3.40 15.60
N ASP A 81 -12.37 -3.33 15.69
CA ASP A 81 -13.21 -4.54 15.61
C ASP A 81 -13.51 -4.98 14.17
N THR A 82 -13.69 -4.03 13.23
CA THR A 82 -14.14 -4.32 11.85
C THR A 82 -13.46 -3.46 10.77
N LYS A 83 -12.39 -2.74 11.11
CA LYS A 83 -11.64 -1.93 10.13
C LYS A 83 -10.32 -2.62 9.79
N TYR A 84 -9.96 -2.50 8.53
CA TYR A 84 -8.74 -3.02 7.95
C TYR A 84 -7.94 -1.84 7.41
N GLN A 85 -6.62 -1.95 7.49
CA GLN A 85 -5.69 -0.98 6.94
C GLN A 85 -4.63 -1.68 6.12
N VAL A 86 -4.36 -1.12 4.94
CA VAL A 86 -3.25 -1.52 4.09
C VAL A 86 -2.35 -0.31 3.91
N SER A 87 -1.06 -0.50 4.11
CA SER A 87 -0.07 0.54 3.88
C SER A 87 1.14 0.01 3.14
N TRP A 88 1.61 0.76 2.15
CA TRP A 88 2.86 0.46 1.45
C TRP A 88 3.61 1.76 1.15
N ASN A 89 4.90 1.63 0.84
CA ASN A 89 5.75 2.75 0.49
C ASN A 89 6.29 2.55 -0.91
N GLU A 90 6.29 3.62 -1.72
CA GLU A 90 6.98 3.66 -3.01
C GLU A 90 8.05 4.74 -2.99
N GLU A 91 9.14 4.53 -3.72
CA GLU A 91 10.13 5.58 -3.94
C GLU A 91 9.48 6.76 -4.68
N VAL A 92 9.87 8.00 -4.35
CA VAL A 92 9.32 9.21 -5.00
C VAL A 92 9.42 9.16 -6.53
N LYS A 93 10.47 8.54 -7.08
CA LYS A 93 10.67 8.39 -8.53
C LYS A 93 9.74 7.36 -9.19
N LYS A 94 9.23 6.40 -8.40
CA LYS A 94 8.35 5.30 -8.85
C LYS A 94 6.88 5.56 -8.51
N ALA A 95 6.61 6.44 -7.53
CA ALA A 95 5.28 6.88 -7.15
C ALA A 95 4.67 7.73 -8.28
N ARG A 96 3.89 7.09 -9.15
CA ARG A 96 3.14 7.73 -10.23
C ARG A 96 1.86 8.35 -9.71
N SER A 97 1.44 9.46 -10.30
CA SER A 97 0.08 9.96 -10.09
C SER A 97 -0.94 9.04 -10.78
N GLY A 98 -2.11 8.90 -10.17
CA GLY A 98 -3.20 8.08 -10.68
C GLY A 98 -3.77 7.12 -9.65
N ASP A 99 -4.48 6.12 -10.15
CA ASP A 99 -5.23 5.17 -9.35
C ASP A 99 -4.43 3.88 -9.18
N TYR A 100 -4.29 3.44 -7.93
CA TYR A 100 -3.65 2.21 -7.52
C TYR A 100 -4.72 1.18 -7.12
N ASN A 101 -4.73 0.03 -7.79
CA ASN A 101 -5.68 -1.04 -7.52
C ASN A 101 -5.12 -1.98 -6.44
N VAL A 102 -5.68 -1.89 -5.25
CA VAL A 102 -5.36 -2.77 -4.12
C VAL A 102 -6.26 -3.99 -4.19
N ARG A 103 -5.73 -5.11 -4.66
CA ARG A 103 -6.46 -6.38 -4.76
C ARG A 103 -6.36 -7.12 -3.44
N LEU A 104 -7.50 -7.45 -2.84
CA LEU A 104 -7.56 -8.16 -1.56
C LEU A 104 -7.74 -9.66 -1.80
N TYR A 105 -7.03 -10.46 -1.00
CA TYR A 105 -7.05 -11.91 -1.01
C TYR A 105 -7.21 -12.43 0.42
N ASP A 106 -7.86 -13.57 0.56
CA ASP A 106 -7.85 -14.39 1.76
C ASP A 106 -6.59 -15.27 1.80
N GLU A 107 -6.50 -16.14 2.80
CA GLU A 107 -5.36 -17.04 2.98
C GLU A 107 -5.19 -18.03 1.81
N GLU A 108 -6.30 -18.53 1.24
CA GLU A 108 -6.29 -19.43 0.10
C GLU A 108 -5.83 -18.71 -1.19
N GLY A 109 -6.42 -17.55 -1.48
CA GLY A 109 -6.06 -16.69 -2.61
C GLY A 109 -4.61 -16.22 -2.53
N TYR A 110 -4.13 -15.87 -1.33
CA TYR A 110 -2.73 -15.51 -1.10
C TYR A 110 -1.77 -16.65 -1.46
N GLY A 111 -2.09 -17.88 -1.05
CA GLY A 111 -1.32 -19.08 -1.41
C GLY A 111 -1.25 -19.29 -2.92
N ALA A 112 -2.37 -19.09 -3.62
CA ALA A 112 -2.45 -19.20 -5.07
C ALA A 112 -1.63 -18.10 -5.78
N VAL A 113 -1.74 -16.84 -5.37
CA VAL A 113 -0.98 -15.72 -5.94
C VAL A 113 0.53 -15.93 -5.76
N ARG A 114 0.97 -16.32 -4.55
CA ARG A 114 2.39 -16.61 -4.32
C ARG A 114 2.90 -17.78 -5.16
N LYS A 115 2.06 -18.77 -5.45
CA LYS A 115 2.42 -19.89 -6.33
C LYS A 115 2.58 -19.41 -7.77
N ALA A 116 1.61 -18.64 -8.28
CA ALA A 116 1.66 -18.07 -9.64
C ALA A 116 2.88 -17.16 -9.84
N GLN A 117 3.18 -16.29 -8.86
CA GLN A 117 4.36 -15.43 -8.90
C GLN A 117 5.68 -16.22 -8.96
N ARG A 118 5.75 -17.39 -8.33
CA ARG A 118 6.94 -18.27 -8.38
C ARG A 118 7.03 -19.07 -9.67
N SER A 119 5.91 -19.47 -10.26
CA SER A 119 5.88 -20.16 -11.55
C SER A 119 6.13 -19.21 -12.73
N GLY A 120 6.05 -17.89 -12.52
CA GLY A 120 6.17 -16.90 -13.58
C GLY A 120 4.94 -16.84 -14.48
N GLU A 121 3.82 -17.42 -14.04
CA GLU A 121 2.52 -17.34 -14.72
C GLU A 121 1.82 -16.03 -14.37
N GLU A 122 0.97 -15.53 -15.27
CA GLU A 122 0.15 -14.36 -14.97
C GLU A 122 -0.81 -14.66 -13.81
N ASN A 123 -0.91 -13.72 -12.86
CA ASN A 123 -1.79 -13.81 -11.69
C ASN A 123 -3.27 -13.74 -12.12
N ASN A 124 -3.82 -14.85 -12.61
CA ASN A 124 -5.23 -15.00 -12.97
C ASN A 124 -6.10 -15.42 -11.75
N VAL A 125 -5.60 -15.20 -10.54
CA VAL A 125 -6.33 -15.48 -9.29
C VAL A 125 -7.34 -14.36 -9.08
N LYS A 126 -8.62 -14.72 -8.91
CA LYS A 126 -9.69 -13.76 -8.69
C LYS A 126 -9.55 -13.11 -7.30
N PRO A 127 -9.44 -11.77 -7.20
CA PRO A 127 -9.41 -11.10 -5.90
C PRO A 127 -10.80 -11.13 -5.25
N LEU A 128 -10.82 -11.12 -3.91
CA LEU A 128 -12.05 -11.05 -3.12
C LEU A 128 -12.74 -9.69 -3.33
N ALA A 129 -11.97 -8.62 -3.21
CA ALA A 129 -12.42 -7.26 -3.49
C ALA A 129 -11.25 -6.42 -3.98
N THR A 130 -11.54 -5.31 -4.66
CA THR A 130 -10.53 -4.35 -5.10
C THR A 130 -10.85 -2.98 -4.54
N VAL A 131 -9.88 -2.39 -3.83
CA VAL A 131 -9.96 -1.03 -3.29
C VAL A 131 -9.10 -0.12 -4.15
N VAL A 132 -9.65 0.99 -4.61
CA VAL A 132 -8.92 1.95 -5.45
C VAL A 132 -8.37 3.07 -4.58
N VAL A 133 -7.05 3.26 -4.60
CA VAL A 133 -6.36 4.34 -3.91
C VAL A 133 -5.91 5.37 -4.93
N ARG A 134 -6.44 6.59 -4.84
CA ARG A 134 -6.10 7.67 -5.76
C ARG A 134 -4.97 8.53 -5.21
N HIS A 135 -3.91 8.69 -6.00
CA HIS A 135 -2.79 9.56 -5.69
C HIS A 135 -2.70 10.72 -6.68
N SER A 136 -2.79 11.96 -6.16
CA SER A 136 -2.72 13.17 -6.99
C SER A 136 -1.33 13.47 -7.54
N GLY A 137 -0.30 12.74 -7.10
CA GLY A 137 1.10 13.07 -7.30
C GLY A 137 1.66 13.87 -6.13
N SER A 138 2.99 13.84 -6.01
CA SER A 138 3.71 14.51 -4.93
C SER A 138 4.57 15.65 -5.47
N TYR A 139 4.63 16.75 -4.72
CA TYR A 139 5.47 17.89 -5.03
C TYR A 139 6.93 17.61 -4.63
N THR A 140 7.86 17.65 -5.58
CA THR A 140 9.28 17.33 -5.36
C THR A 140 10.17 18.55 -5.11
N GLY A 141 9.57 19.73 -4.92
CA GLY A 141 10.31 20.96 -4.72
C GLY A 141 10.52 21.80 -5.98
N PRO A 142 11.05 23.03 -5.80
CA PRO A 142 11.34 23.93 -6.90
C PRO A 142 12.53 23.43 -7.73
N TRP A 143 12.55 23.78 -9.01
CA TRP A 143 13.62 23.36 -9.91
C TRP A 143 14.98 24.00 -9.58
N PHE A 144 14.97 25.17 -8.93
CA PHE A 144 16.17 25.87 -8.48
C PHE A 144 16.22 25.92 -6.95
N ASN A 145 17.36 25.56 -6.38
CA ASN A 145 17.62 25.72 -4.96
C ASN A 145 17.62 27.20 -4.59
N SER A 146 17.01 27.54 -3.45
CA SER A 146 17.01 28.93 -2.92
C SER A 146 18.41 29.48 -2.70
N GLU A 147 19.40 28.61 -2.43
CA GLU A 147 20.81 28.97 -2.28
C GLU A 147 21.43 29.51 -3.58
N ILE A 148 21.12 28.91 -4.72
CA ILE A 148 21.60 29.40 -6.03
C ILE A 148 20.99 30.76 -6.34
N LEU A 149 19.71 30.93 -6.01
CA LEU A 149 19.01 32.20 -6.20
C LEU A 149 19.58 33.31 -5.30
N ALA A 150 19.85 32.99 -4.03
CA ALA A 150 20.44 33.93 -3.08
C ALA A 150 21.87 34.33 -3.45
N SER A 151 22.72 33.35 -3.80
CA SER A 151 24.11 33.61 -4.23
C SER A 151 24.15 34.40 -5.55
N GLY A 152 23.26 34.10 -6.49
CA GLY A 152 23.10 34.88 -7.72
C GLY A 152 22.72 36.34 -7.45
N LEU A 153 21.76 36.58 -6.53
CA LEU A 153 21.39 37.93 -6.11
C LEU A 153 22.57 38.70 -5.50
N ILE A 154 23.33 38.06 -4.63
CA ILE A 154 24.52 38.66 -4.01
C ILE A 154 25.56 39.02 -5.08
N ALA A 155 25.81 38.11 -6.04
CA ALA A 155 26.75 38.35 -7.13
C ALA A 155 26.33 39.54 -8.02
N VAL A 156 25.03 39.66 -8.32
CA VAL A 156 24.48 40.79 -9.09
C VAL A 156 24.66 42.11 -8.33
N VAL A 157 24.31 42.15 -7.05
CA VAL A 157 24.48 43.35 -6.22
C VAL A 157 25.96 43.75 -6.13
N ALA A 158 26.85 42.78 -5.90
CA ALA A 158 28.29 43.02 -5.86
C ALA A 158 28.80 43.57 -7.21
N TYR A 159 28.38 42.99 -8.33
CA TYR A 159 28.75 43.46 -9.66
C TYR A 159 28.37 44.93 -9.86
N PHE A 160 27.13 45.31 -9.54
CA PHE A 160 26.70 46.70 -9.65
C PHE A 160 27.48 47.62 -8.70
N ALA A 161 27.76 47.20 -7.47
CA ALA A 161 28.56 47.98 -6.53
C ALA A 161 30.00 48.21 -7.03
N PHE A 162 30.64 47.19 -7.63
CA PHE A 162 31.98 47.34 -8.20
C PHE A 162 31.98 48.14 -9.51
N ALA A 163 30.96 47.98 -10.35
CA ALA A 163 30.82 48.73 -11.60
C ALA A 163 30.55 50.23 -11.39
N THR A 164 29.78 50.60 -10.35
CA THR A 164 29.61 52.01 -9.98
C THR A 164 30.89 52.58 -9.39
N ARG A 165 31.57 51.83 -8.51
CA ARG A 165 32.86 52.24 -7.95
C ARG A 165 33.91 52.46 -9.03
N SER A 166 34.03 51.56 -10.01
CA SER A 166 35.01 51.68 -11.09
C SER A 166 34.74 52.89 -12.00
N LYS A 167 33.47 53.25 -12.22
CA LYS A 167 33.09 54.47 -12.95
C LYS A 167 33.40 55.77 -12.21
N ILE A 168 33.50 55.75 -10.88
CA ILE A 168 33.87 56.93 -10.07
C ILE A 168 35.40 57.11 -10.02
N LEU A 169 36.15 56.01 -10.12
CA LEU A 169 37.62 55.99 -10.03
C LEU A 169 38.33 56.16 -11.40
N SER A 170 37.57 56.19 -12.50
CA SER A 170 38.04 56.50 -13.85
C SER A 170 37.66 57.92 -14.25
#